data_AF-A0A496YY81-F1
#
_entry.id   AF-A0A496YY81-F1
#
_cell.length_a   1.000
_cell.length_b   1.000
_cell.length_c   1.000
_cell.angle_alpha   90.00
_cell.angle_beta   90.00
_cell.angle_gamma   90.00
#
_symmetry.space_group_name_H-M   'P 1'
#
loop_
_entity.id
_entity.type
_entity.pdbx_description
1 polymer ?
#
loop_
_entity_poly.entity_id
_entity_poly.type
_entity_poly.pdbx_seq_one_letter_code
_entity_poly.pdbx_strand_id
1 'polypeptide(L)'
;MVSRQDIRDFLGQISEEDLPDETIDQMLDLARTKVNLVKSDAADSELVDQTIKVVAAYYCYVAYAGKLERGIGTTPPEVERQLSRLSVLYNEFITAVSRSGIVSQSGFHAPIELTASKYQTTVEEASDP
;
A
#
# COMPACT_ATOMS: atom_id res chain seq x y z
N MET A 1 -7.80 -11.55 -9.15
CA MET A 1 -8.67 -10.77 -8.23
C MET A 1 -7.93 -10.59 -6.91
N VAL A 2 -7.75 -9.35 -6.48
CA VAL A 2 -7.03 -8.99 -5.24
C VAL A 2 -7.85 -9.35 -4.00
N SER A 3 -7.20 -10.04 -3.05
CA SER A 3 -7.73 -10.49 -1.76
C SER A 3 -7.17 -9.67 -0.59
N ARG A 4 -7.75 -9.86 0.61
CA ARG A 4 -7.27 -9.26 1.85
C ARG A 4 -5.82 -9.65 2.17
N GLN A 5 -5.48 -10.93 1.95
CA GLN A 5 -4.15 -11.44 2.22
C GLN A 5 -3.10 -10.76 1.33
N ASP A 6 -3.42 -10.49 0.07
CA ASP A 6 -2.51 -9.78 -0.84
C ASP A 6 -2.15 -8.37 -0.33
N ILE A 7 -3.07 -7.71 0.39
CA ILE A 7 -2.84 -6.39 0.99
C ILE A 7 -2.01 -6.51 2.27
N ARG A 8 -2.29 -7.50 3.12
CA ARG A 8 -1.48 -7.80 4.32
C ARG A 8 -0.02 -8.07 3.94
N ASP A 9 0.17 -8.93 2.94
CA ASP A 9 1.49 -9.30 2.41
C ASP A 9 2.21 -8.07 1.86
N PHE A 10 1.51 -7.26 1.07
CA PHE A 10 2.08 -6.05 0.48
C PHE A 10 2.50 -5.00 1.51
N LEU A 11 1.74 -4.86 2.61
CA LEU A 11 2.04 -3.92 3.68
C LEU A 11 3.04 -4.46 4.71
N GLY A 12 3.61 -5.65 4.49
CA GLY A 12 4.60 -6.23 5.39
C GLY A 12 4.03 -6.78 6.69
N GLN A 13 2.80 -7.30 6.67
CA GLN A 13 2.12 -7.91 7.82
C GLN A 13 1.93 -6.96 9.02
N ILE A 14 1.42 -5.75 8.77
CA ILE A 14 0.92 -4.87 9.85
C ILE A 14 -0.05 -5.70 10.72
N SER A 15 0.01 -5.52 12.04
CA SER A 15 -0.81 -6.30 12.99
C SER A 15 -2.31 -6.08 12.75
N GLU A 16 -3.14 -7.04 13.14
CA GLU A 16 -4.61 -6.89 13.06
C GLU A 16 -5.13 -5.81 14.03
N GLU A 17 -4.44 -5.62 15.15
CA GLU A 17 -4.75 -4.54 16.10
C GLU A 17 -4.55 -3.17 15.43
N ASP A 18 -3.49 -3.01 14.65
CA ASP A 18 -3.13 -1.76 13.99
C ASP A 18 -3.89 -1.46 12.71
N LEU A 19 -4.25 -2.52 11.99
CA LEU A 19 -5.04 -2.43 10.78
C LEU A 19 -6.04 -3.59 10.79
N PRO A 20 -7.28 -3.39 11.27
CA PRO A 20 -8.27 -4.46 11.31
C PRO A 20 -8.62 -4.99 9.92
N ASP A 21 -8.93 -6.29 9.84
CA ASP A 21 -9.32 -6.95 8.59
C ASP A 21 -10.53 -6.29 7.91
N GLU A 22 -11.50 -5.82 8.70
CA GLU A 22 -12.66 -5.07 8.21
C GLU A 22 -12.24 -3.75 7.54
N THR A 23 -11.21 -3.08 8.07
CA THR A 23 -10.68 -1.87 7.44
C THR A 23 -10.05 -2.19 6.08
N ILE A 24 -9.33 -3.32 5.97
CA ILE A 24 -8.74 -3.75 4.70
C ILE A 24 -9.83 -4.05 3.67
N ASP A 25 -10.91 -4.74 4.06
CA ASP A 25 -12.02 -5.03 3.16
C ASP A 25 -12.69 -3.75 2.65
N GLN A 26 -12.96 -2.79 3.54
CA GLN A 26 -13.52 -1.49 3.18
C GLN A 26 -12.60 -0.74 2.21
N MET A 27 -11.29 -0.73 2.46
CA MET A 27 -10.32 -0.07 1.58
C MET A 27 -10.18 -0.79 0.24
N LEU A 28 -10.31 -2.13 0.19
CA LEU A 28 -10.35 -2.90 -1.04
C LEU A 28 -11.57 -2.55 -1.89
N ASP A 29 -12.74 -2.41 -1.29
CA ASP A 29 -13.97 -2.04 -2.01
C ASP A 29 -13.91 -0.60 -2.54
N LEU A 30 -13.34 0.33 -1.75
CA LEU A 30 -13.06 1.69 -2.21
C LEU A 30 -12.05 1.69 -3.36
N ALA A 31 -11.00 0.88 -3.28
CA ALA A 31 -10.00 0.76 -4.33
C ALA A 31 -10.59 0.21 -5.62
N ARG A 32 -11.38 -0.86 -5.55
CA ARG A 32 -12.12 -1.42 -6.70
C ARG A 32 -13.02 -0.38 -7.34
N THR A 33 -13.77 0.35 -6.54
CA THR A 33 -14.65 1.44 -7.01
C THR A 33 -13.84 2.51 -7.73
N LYS A 34 -12.73 2.97 -7.12
CA LYS A 34 -11.87 4.00 -7.69
C LYS A 34 -11.26 3.56 -9.02
N VAL A 35 -10.71 2.34 -9.09
CA VAL A 35 -10.08 1.82 -10.30
C VAL A 35 -11.11 1.60 -11.40
N ASN A 36 -12.27 1.03 -11.08
CA ASN A 36 -13.34 0.83 -12.07
C ASN A 36 -13.87 2.14 -12.65
N LEU A 37 -13.85 3.23 -11.87
CA LEU A 37 -14.26 4.55 -12.34
C LEU A 37 -13.27 5.17 -13.34
N VAL A 38 -11.98 4.88 -13.20
CA VAL A 38 -10.91 5.56 -13.96
C VAL A 38 -10.25 4.68 -15.02
N LYS A 39 -10.44 3.36 -14.96
CA LYS A 39 -9.81 2.43 -15.90
C LYS A 39 -10.28 2.72 -17.32
N SER A 40 -9.35 2.65 -18.27
CA SER A 40 -9.70 2.58 -19.68
C SER A 40 -10.37 1.23 -19.98
N ASP A 41 -11.27 1.19 -20.96
CA ASP A 41 -11.83 -0.07 -21.44
C ASP A 41 -10.78 -0.98 -22.10
N ALA A 42 -9.66 -0.41 -22.53
CA ALA A 42 -8.52 -1.14 -23.08
C ALA A 42 -7.50 -1.57 -22.00
N ALA A 43 -7.76 -1.32 -20.71
CA ALA A 43 -6.84 -1.68 -19.65
C ALA A 43 -6.76 -3.20 -19.48
N ASP A 44 -5.53 -3.71 -19.42
CA ASP A 44 -5.28 -5.11 -19.16
C ASP A 44 -5.73 -5.53 -17.74
N SER A 45 -6.24 -6.75 -17.62
CA SER A 45 -6.79 -7.25 -16.35
C SER A 45 -5.74 -7.40 -15.25
N GLU A 46 -4.48 -7.72 -15.60
CA GLU A 46 -3.39 -7.79 -14.64
C GLU A 46 -3.01 -6.39 -14.14
N LEU A 47 -2.93 -5.41 -15.05
CA LEU A 47 -2.71 -4.01 -14.68
C LEU A 47 -3.82 -3.49 -13.77
N VAL A 48 -5.09 -3.83 -14.05
CA VAL A 48 -6.22 -3.47 -13.18
C VAL A 48 -6.08 -4.08 -11.79
N ASP A 49 -5.76 -5.37 -11.68
CA ASP A 49 -5.56 -6.04 -10.39
C ASP A 49 -4.37 -5.43 -9.62
N GLN A 50 -3.24 -5.15 -10.29
CA GLN A 50 -2.09 -4.49 -9.67
C GLN A 50 -2.44 -3.07 -9.18
N THR A 51 -3.19 -2.29 -9.98
CA THR A 51 -3.65 -0.97 -9.57
C THR A 51 -4.59 -1.06 -8.37
N ILE A 52 -5.52 -2.01 -8.33
CA ILE A 52 -6.40 -2.23 -7.17
C ILE A 52 -5.57 -2.51 -5.92
N LYS A 53 -4.56 -3.39 -6.03
CA LYS A 53 -3.66 -3.73 -4.92
C LYS A 53 -2.92 -2.51 -4.38
N VAL A 54 -2.32 -1.70 -5.26
CA VAL A 54 -1.58 -0.48 -4.86
C VAL A 54 -2.51 0.56 -4.24
N VAL A 55 -3.70 0.77 -4.81
CA VAL A 55 -4.68 1.74 -4.30
C VAL A 55 -5.21 1.31 -2.93
N ALA A 56 -5.56 0.04 -2.76
CA ALA A 56 -6.02 -0.50 -1.49
C ALA A 56 -4.92 -0.40 -0.41
N ALA A 57 -3.67 -0.74 -0.76
CA ALA A 57 -2.54 -0.61 0.14
C ALA A 57 -2.30 0.85 0.57
N TYR A 58 -2.37 1.80 -0.37
CA TYR A 58 -2.26 3.22 -0.04
C TYR A 58 -3.36 3.67 0.93
N TYR A 59 -4.62 3.32 0.67
CA TYR A 59 -5.74 3.67 1.55
C TYR A 59 -5.62 3.03 2.94
N CYS A 60 -5.21 1.76 3.01
CA CYS A 60 -4.93 1.09 4.29
C CYS A 60 -3.82 1.79 5.06
N TYR A 61 -2.74 2.19 4.39
CA TYR A 61 -1.61 2.83 5.04
C TYR A 61 -1.94 4.26 5.51
N VAL A 62 -2.81 4.97 4.79
CA VAL A 62 -3.40 6.25 5.24
C VAL A 62 -4.25 6.04 6.50
N ALA A 63 -5.10 5.01 6.54
CA ALA A 63 -5.91 4.70 7.71
C ALA A 63 -5.04 4.36 8.94
N TYR A 64 -3.98 3.57 8.73
CA TYR A 64 -2.99 3.24 9.75
C TYR A 64 -2.27 4.50 10.27
N ALA A 65 -1.79 5.37 9.38
CA ALA A 65 -1.16 6.63 9.76
C ALA A 65 -2.11 7.52 10.58
N GLY A 66 -3.38 7.63 10.19
CA GLY A 66 -4.38 8.37 10.95
C GLY A 66 -4.73 7.73 12.30
N LYS A 67 -4.57 6.41 12.47
CA LYS A 67 -4.66 5.75 13.79
C LYS A 67 -3.45 6.14 14.66
N LEU A 68 -2.24 6.09 14.11
CA LEU A 68 -1.02 6.48 14.82
C LEU A 68 -1.06 7.94 15.24
N GLU A 69 -1.40 8.86 14.34
CA GLU A 69 -1.49 10.28 14.64
C GLU A 69 -2.46 10.56 15.80
N ARG A 70 -3.61 9.88 15.84
CA ARG A 70 -4.56 9.98 16.95
C ARG A 70 -4.05 9.36 18.26
N GLY A 71 -3.22 8.33 18.18
CA GLY A 71 -2.69 7.63 19.35
C GLY A 71 -1.51 8.35 20.01
N ILE A 72 -0.56 8.85 19.21
CA ILE A 72 0.68 9.48 19.70
C ILE A 72 0.76 11.00 19.46
N GLY A 73 -0.23 11.58 18.78
CA GLY A 73 -0.33 13.02 18.50
C GLY A 73 0.51 13.51 17.31
N THR A 74 1.23 12.62 16.63
CA THR A 74 2.03 12.94 15.43
C THR A 74 2.19 11.70 14.56
N THR A 75 2.45 11.87 13.26
CA THR A 75 2.77 10.74 12.38
C THR A 75 4.29 10.48 12.44
N PRO A 76 4.75 9.23 12.69
CA PRO A 76 6.17 8.94 12.68
C PRO A 76 6.82 9.25 11.32
N PRO A 77 8.04 9.81 11.26
CA PRO A 77 8.69 10.18 10.00
C PRO A 77 8.90 9.02 9.01
N GLU A 78 9.01 7.79 9.51
CA GLU A 78 9.09 6.59 8.64
C GLU A 78 7.74 6.31 7.97
N VAL A 79 6.63 6.51 8.68
CA VAL A 79 5.28 6.35 8.14
C VAL A 79 5.00 7.42 7.09
N GLU A 80 5.42 8.67 7.31
CA GLU A 80 5.33 9.74 6.31
C GLU A 80 6.15 9.44 5.04
N ARG A 81 7.37 8.94 5.20
CA ARG A 81 8.22 8.52 4.07
C ARG A 81 7.58 7.39 3.27
N GLN A 82 7.00 6.42 3.97
CA GLN A 82 6.34 5.29 3.33
C GLN A 82 5.03 5.70 2.64
N LEU A 83 4.23 6.58 3.25
CA LEU A 83 3.08 7.21 2.60
C LEU A 83 3.48 7.96 1.33
N SER A 84 4.58 8.69 1.37
CA SER A 84 5.10 9.43 0.21
C SER A 84 5.49 8.48 -0.94
N ARG A 85 6.09 7.32 -0.63
CA ARG A 85 6.40 6.30 -1.64
C ARG A 85 5.13 5.69 -2.23
N LEU A 86 4.18 5.32 -1.39
CA LEU A 86 2.91 4.73 -1.82
C LEU A 86 2.07 5.72 -2.63
N SER A 87 2.11 7.02 -2.33
CA SER A 87 1.38 8.03 -3.09
C SER A 87 1.94 8.20 -4.50
N VAL A 88 3.26 8.09 -4.69
CA VAL A 88 3.89 8.08 -6.02
C VAL A 88 3.41 6.86 -6.81
N LEU A 89 3.50 5.65 -6.24
CA LEU A 89 3.03 4.42 -6.88
C LEU A 89 1.53 4.49 -7.19
N TYR A 90 0.72 4.99 -6.27
CA TYR A 90 -0.71 5.20 -6.49
C TYR A 90 -0.97 6.07 -7.73
N ASN A 91 -0.28 7.20 -7.85
CA ASN A 91 -0.45 8.11 -8.98
C ASN A 91 0.03 7.49 -10.30
N GLU A 92 1.14 6.75 -10.28
CA GLU A 92 1.67 6.05 -11.45
C GLU A 92 0.70 4.99 -11.95
N PHE A 93 0.21 4.10 -11.07
CA PHE A 93 -0.70 3.03 -11.44
C PHE A 93 -2.10 3.52 -11.86
N ILE A 94 -2.62 4.57 -11.21
CA ILE A 94 -3.87 5.22 -11.62
C ILE A 94 -3.69 5.90 -12.99
N THR A 95 -2.55 6.52 -13.24
CA THR A 95 -2.25 7.11 -14.56
C THR A 95 -2.09 6.03 -15.63
N ALA A 96 -1.43 4.92 -15.31
CA ALA A 96 -1.27 3.79 -16.21
C ALA A 96 -2.63 3.20 -16.61
N VAL A 97 -3.46 2.82 -15.63
CA VAL A 97 -4.76 2.17 -15.90
C VAL A 97 -5.72 3.07 -16.66
N SER A 98 -5.67 4.39 -16.42
CA SER A 98 -6.51 5.38 -17.11
C SER A 98 -6.03 5.69 -18.53
N ARG A 99 -4.73 5.58 -18.81
CA ARG A 99 -4.13 5.83 -20.13
C ARG A 99 -3.87 4.58 -20.96
N SER A 100 -4.19 3.38 -20.47
CA SER A 100 -3.92 2.10 -21.13
C SER A 100 -4.40 1.99 -22.59
N GLY A 101 -5.33 2.84 -23.03
CA GLY A 101 -5.76 2.93 -24.43
C GLY A 101 -4.92 3.84 -25.34
N ILE A 102 -3.91 4.55 -24.81
CA ILE A 102 -3.17 5.61 -25.52
C ILE A 102 -1.70 5.24 -25.79
N VAL A 103 -1.10 4.31 -25.05
CA VAL A 103 0.32 3.93 -25.26
C VAL A 103 0.49 2.41 -25.24
N SER A 104 0.72 1.88 -26.45
CA SER A 104 1.22 0.53 -26.66
C SER A 104 2.67 0.42 -26.14
N GLN A 105 2.95 -0.63 -25.38
CA GLN A 105 4.26 -1.11 -24.92
C GLN A 105 5.08 -0.21 -23.98
N SER A 106 5.11 -0.58 -22.70
CA SER A 106 6.36 -0.64 -21.91
C SER A 106 6.18 -1.65 -20.78
N GLY A 107 7.10 -2.62 -20.70
CA GLY A 107 7.06 -3.70 -19.71
C GLY A 107 7.13 -3.15 -18.30
N PHE A 108 6.02 -3.23 -17.57
CA PHE A 108 5.95 -2.87 -16.16
C PHE A 108 6.29 -4.12 -15.34
N HIS A 109 7.55 -4.26 -14.96
CA HIS A 109 7.97 -5.24 -13.95
C HIS A 109 8.03 -4.48 -12.62
N ALA A 110 7.06 -4.67 -11.73
CA ALA A 110 7.07 -4.06 -10.39
C ALA A 110 7.68 -5.05 -9.38
N PRO A 111 8.90 -4.83 -8.85
CA PRO A 111 9.41 -5.61 -7.73
C PRO A 111 9.46 -4.70 -6.50
N ILE A 112 8.33 -4.53 -5.81
CA ILE A 112 8.34 -3.87 -4.50
C ILE A 112 7.35 -4.60 -3.58
N GLU A 113 7.80 -5.71 -3.01
CA GLU A 113 7.30 -6.13 -1.71
C GLU A 113 7.96 -5.24 -0.66
N LEU A 114 7.16 -4.60 0.20
CA LEU A 114 7.67 -3.82 1.31
C LEU A 114 8.18 -4.79 2.38
N THR A 115 9.44 -5.21 2.25
CA THR A 115 10.09 -6.04 3.26
C THR A 115 10.17 -5.23 4.56
N ALA A 116 9.50 -5.71 5.60
CA ALA A 116 9.56 -5.11 6.94
C ALA A 116 11.03 -5.05 7.41
N SER A 117 11.55 -3.83 7.57
CA SER A 117 12.88 -3.58 8.12
C SER A 117 12.92 -4.08 9.56
N LYS A 118 13.62 -5.20 9.79
CA LYS A 118 13.90 -5.75 11.12
C LYS A 118 14.77 -4.75 11.88
N TYR A 119 14.19 -3.95 12.76
CA TYR A 119 14.94 -3.35 13.85
C TYR A 119 15.29 -4.45 14.86
N GLN A 120 16.49 -5.02 14.72
CA GLN A 120 17.17 -5.71 15.82
C GLN A 120 17.59 -4.65 16.82
N THR A 121 16.86 -4.51 17.92
CA THR A 121 17.35 -3.81 19.11
C THR A 121 18.36 -4.73 19.79
N THR A 122 19.65 -4.55 19.51
CA THR A 122 20.72 -5.01 20.40
C THR A 122 20.71 -4.11 21.64
N VAL A 123 20.03 -4.57 22.69
CA VAL A 123 20.34 -4.16 24.06
C VAL A 123 21.57 -4.97 24.46
N GLU A 124 22.75 -4.38 24.29
CA GLU A 124 23.97 -4.93 24.87
C GLU A 124 24.11 -4.34 26.27
N GLU A 125 24.03 -5.26 27.22
CA GLU A 125 23.99 -5.09 28.66
C GLU A 125 25.31 -4.50 29.16
N ALA A 126 25.25 -3.29 29.72
CA ALA A 126 26.33 -2.74 30.50
C ALA A 126 26.44 -3.54 31.82
N SER A 127 27.52 -4.29 31.98
CA SER A 127 28.00 -4.74 33.28
C SER A 127 29.52 -4.84 33.26
N ASP A 128 30.14 -3.81 33.80
CA ASP A 128 31.50 -3.81 34.34
C ASP A 128 31.34 -3.67 35.86
N PRO A 129 32.06 -4.46 36.65
CA PRO A 129 33.05 -3.83 37.53
C PRO A 129 34.41 -4.53 37.60
#